data_AF-A0A9P7EM51-F1
#
_entry.id   AF-A0A9P7EM51-F1
#
_cell.length_a   1.000
_cell.length_b   1.000
_cell.length_c   1.000
_cell.angle_alpha   90.00
_cell.angle_beta   90.00
_cell.angle_gamma   90.00
#
_symmetry.space_group_name_H-M   'P 1'
#
loop_
_entity.id
_entity.type
_entity.pdbx_description
1 polymer ?
#
loop_
_entity_poly.entity_id
_entity_poly.type
_entity_poly.pdbx_seq_one_letter_code
_entity_poly.pdbx_strand_id
1 'polypeptide(L)'
;LKDEEEAACCEEHKKNKTKYIPLIRAKVPSDPTIIPAQYATRRLKAGEYCKLHYFTNRGLNDAKISALITEPDVLVMMLSNDGVHSWVLAAAVKDPRAALVVKDKQLTWEEFNEAAPRMIMSM
;
A
#
# COMPACT_ATOMS: atom_id res chain seq x y z
N LEU A 1 1.20 17.98 41.83
CA LEU A 1 1.54 18.03 40.39
C LEU A 1 1.12 16.77 39.64
N LYS A 2 1.80 15.61 39.71
CA LYS A 2 1.34 14.40 39.00
C LYS A 2 -0.08 13.96 39.39
N ASP A 3 -0.39 13.98 40.68
CA ASP A 3 -1.72 13.60 41.18
C ASP A 3 -2.81 14.61 40.76
N GLU A 4 -2.44 15.88 40.59
CA GLU A 4 -3.35 16.94 40.14
C GLU A 4 -3.60 16.84 38.62
N GLU A 5 -2.57 16.48 37.85
CA GLU A 5 -2.68 16.24 36.40
C GLU A 5 -3.53 14.99 36.09
N GLU A 6 -3.37 13.92 36.86
CA GLU A 6 -4.21 12.72 36.74
C GLU A 6 -5.67 12.98 37.13
N ALA A 7 -5.90 13.78 38.17
CA ALA A 7 -7.25 14.19 38.57
C ALA A 7 -7.93 15.06 37.49
N ALA A 8 -7.19 16.00 36.89
CA ALA A 8 -7.69 16.83 35.80
C ALA A 8 -8.04 15.99 34.54
N CYS A 9 -7.19 15.00 34.20
CA CYS A 9 -7.42 14.10 33.09
C CYS A 9 -8.67 13.21 33.29
N CYS A 10 -8.91 12.75 34.52
CA CYS A 10 -10.10 11.97 34.85
C CYS A 10 -11.38 12.83 34.79
N GLU A 11 -11.34 14.06 35.28
CA GLU A 11 -12.49 14.98 35.23
C GLU A 11 -12.83 15.39 33.78
N GLU A 12 -11.82 15.60 32.93
CA GLU A 12 -12.03 15.82 31.50
C GLU A 12 -12.67 14.61 30.81
N HIS A 13 -12.17 13.39 31.06
CA HIS A 13 -12.78 12.17 30.52
C HIS A 13 -14.25 11.98 30.96
N LYS A 14 -14.59 12.35 32.21
CA LYS A 14 -15.96 12.28 32.72
C LYS A 14 -16.89 13.30 32.07
N LYS A 15 -16.42 14.52 31.83
CA LYS A 15 -17.22 15.60 31.21
C LYS A 15 -17.40 15.38 29.71
N ASN A 16 -16.35 14.89 29.04
CA ASN A 16 -16.28 14.77 27.59
C ASN A 16 -16.32 13.30 27.13
N LYS A 17 -17.22 12.48 27.68
CA LYS A 17 -17.32 11.04 27.35
C LYS A 17 -17.45 10.75 25.85
N THR A 18 -18.07 11.65 25.09
CA THR A 18 -18.25 11.53 23.64
C THR A 18 -16.99 11.86 22.84
N LYS A 19 -16.03 12.60 23.43
CA LYS A 19 -14.74 12.93 22.81
C LYS A 19 -13.76 11.75 22.85
N TYR A 20 -13.92 10.87 23.82
CA TYR A 20 -13.00 9.77 24.06
C TYR A 20 -13.62 8.44 23.65
N ILE A 21 -13.31 8.02 22.43
CA ILE A 21 -13.62 6.67 21.96
C ILE A 21 -12.57 5.72 22.54
N PRO A 22 -12.96 4.59 23.15
CA PRO A 22 -12.00 3.57 23.57
C PRO A 22 -11.25 3.07 22.33
N LEU A 23 -9.99 3.47 22.17
CA LEU A 23 -9.13 2.87 21.17
C LEU A 23 -8.88 1.43 21.62
N ILE A 24 -9.42 0.48 20.88
CA ILE A 24 -9.03 -0.92 21.01
C ILE A 24 -7.53 -0.94 20.71
N ARG A 25 -6.71 -1.23 21.72
CA ARG A 25 -5.28 -1.51 21.55
C ARG A 25 -5.11 -2.86 20.86
N ALA A 26 -5.63 -2.97 19.65
CA ALA A 26 -5.29 -4.06 18.76
C ALA A 26 -3.80 -3.94 18.46
N LYS A 27 -3.10 -5.08 18.40
CA LYS A 27 -1.72 -5.08 17.95
C LYS A 27 -1.68 -4.48 16.56
N VAL A 28 -0.84 -3.47 16.36
CA VAL A 28 -0.59 -2.93 15.02
C VAL A 28 -0.10 -4.09 14.15
N PRO A 29 -0.74 -4.37 13.01
CA PRO A 29 -0.23 -5.39 12.08
C PRO A 29 1.22 -5.04 11.75
N SER A 30 2.14 -5.93 12.13
CA SER A 30 3.56 -5.78 11.78
C SER A 30 3.82 -6.24 10.35
N ASP A 31 2.88 -6.99 9.78
CA ASP A 31 2.97 -7.46 8.41
C ASP A 31 2.76 -6.30 7.43
N PRO A 32 3.60 -6.18 6.39
CA PRO A 32 3.46 -5.13 5.42
C PRO A 32 2.12 -5.25 4.69
N THR A 33 1.36 -4.15 4.62
CA THR A 33 0.12 -4.11 3.84
C THR A 33 0.47 -4.20 2.35
N ILE A 34 0.27 -5.37 1.76
CA ILE A 34 0.43 -5.60 0.33
C ILE A 34 -0.87 -5.16 -0.35
N ILE A 35 -0.82 -4.01 -1.03
CA ILE A 35 -1.96 -3.50 -1.82
C ILE A 35 -1.68 -3.82 -3.29
N PRO A 36 -2.33 -4.83 -3.88
CA PRO A 36 -2.21 -5.11 -5.31
C PRO A 36 -2.81 -3.98 -6.14
N ALA A 37 -2.46 -3.94 -7.42
CA ALA A 37 -3.04 -2.98 -8.36
C ALA A 37 -4.58 -3.07 -8.36
N GLN A 38 -5.27 -1.92 -8.35
CA GLN A 38 -6.74 -1.85 -8.40
C GLN A 38 -7.33 -2.64 -9.58
N TYR A 39 -6.63 -2.64 -10.72
CA TYR A 39 -6.97 -3.44 -11.89
C TYR A 39 -6.98 -4.94 -11.58
N ALA A 40 -5.94 -5.45 -10.90
CA ALA A 40 -5.81 -6.85 -10.52
C ALA A 40 -6.90 -7.26 -9.52
N THR A 41 -7.18 -6.42 -8.52
CA THR A 41 -8.27 -6.65 -7.56
C THR A 41 -9.63 -6.75 -8.23
N ARG A 42 -9.92 -5.88 -9.21
CA ARG A 42 -11.19 -5.92 -9.98
C ARG A 42 -11.31 -7.21 -10.80
N ARG A 43 -10.23 -7.64 -11.45
CA ARG A 43 -10.17 -8.90 -12.21
C ARG A 43 -10.43 -10.12 -11.31
N LEU A 44 -9.75 -10.18 -10.15
CA LEU A 44 -9.96 -11.25 -9.18
C LEU A 44 -11.42 -11.30 -8.68
N LYS A 45 -12.00 -10.14 -8.34
CA LYS A 45 -13.41 -10.05 -7.93
C LYS A 45 -14.40 -10.49 -9.02
N ALA A 46 -14.04 -10.27 -10.29
CA ALA A 46 -14.84 -10.71 -11.43
C ALA A 46 -14.63 -12.20 -11.77
N GLY A 47 -13.73 -12.90 -11.08
CA GLY A 47 -13.33 -14.27 -11.42
C GLY A 47 -12.58 -14.37 -12.75
N GLU A 48 -12.10 -13.24 -13.28
CA GLU A 48 -11.34 -13.19 -14.51
C GLU A 48 -9.88 -13.54 -14.26
N TYR A 49 -9.22 -14.11 -15.28
CA TYR A 49 -7.79 -14.33 -15.23
C TYR A 49 -7.03 -13.02 -15.00
N CYS A 50 -6.20 -13.02 -13.96
CA CYS A 50 -5.29 -11.94 -13.61
C CYS A 50 -3.84 -12.43 -13.72
N LYS A 51 -3.00 -11.67 -14.42
CA LYS A 51 -1.57 -11.99 -14.55
C LYS A 51 -0.87 -11.92 -13.20
N LEU A 52 0.06 -12.83 -12.96
CA LEU A 52 0.82 -12.93 -11.71
C LEU A 52 1.75 -11.73 -11.49
N HIS A 53 2.19 -11.08 -12.59
CA HIS A 53 3.06 -9.90 -12.51
C HIS A 53 2.56 -8.84 -11.51
N TYR A 54 1.25 -8.62 -11.41
CA TYR A 54 0.66 -7.63 -10.48
C TYR A 54 0.87 -7.93 -9.00
N PHE A 55 1.26 -9.16 -8.65
CA PHE A 55 1.52 -9.60 -7.28
C PHE A 55 3.02 -9.75 -6.96
N THR A 56 3.88 -9.57 -7.96
CA THR A 56 5.34 -9.52 -7.77
C THR A 56 5.76 -8.21 -7.09
N ASN A 57 6.93 -8.17 -6.47
CA ASN A 57 7.46 -6.98 -5.79
C ASN A 57 7.58 -5.82 -6.77
N ARG A 58 7.94 -6.14 -8.02
CA ARG A 58 7.98 -5.19 -9.14
C ARG A 58 6.58 -4.66 -9.44
N GLY A 59 5.61 -5.54 -9.69
CA GLY A 59 4.24 -5.13 -10.00
C GLY A 59 3.53 -4.39 -8.85
N LEU A 60 3.85 -4.71 -7.59
CA LEU A 60 3.37 -3.97 -6.42
C LEU A 60 3.99 -2.58 -6.33
N ASN A 61 5.28 -2.45 -6.63
CA ASN A 61 5.94 -1.15 -6.68
C ASN A 61 5.35 -0.29 -7.81
N ASP A 62 5.13 -0.88 -8.98
CA ASP A 62 4.50 -0.23 -10.13
C ASP A 62 3.06 0.21 -9.78
N ALA A 63 2.31 -0.63 -9.05
CA ALA A 63 0.98 -0.30 -8.56
C ALA A 63 0.97 0.87 -7.57
N LYS A 64 1.93 0.92 -6.64
CA LYS A 64 2.09 2.04 -5.70
C LYS A 64 2.34 3.35 -6.44
N ILE A 65 3.25 3.32 -7.42
CA ILE A 65 3.56 4.49 -8.25
C ILE A 65 2.32 4.93 -9.03
N SER A 66 1.62 3.98 -9.67
CA SER A 66 0.39 4.29 -10.42
C SER A 66 -0.73 4.89 -9.57
N ALA A 67 -0.84 4.52 -8.29
CA ALA A 67 -1.85 5.09 -7.39
C ALA A 67 -1.54 6.55 -7.00
N LEU A 68 -0.27 6.97 -7.05
CA LEU A 68 0.17 8.32 -6.67
C LEU A 68 0.09 9.31 -7.86
N ILE A 69 0.11 8.82 -9.09
CA ILE A 69 0.05 9.62 -10.33
C ILE A 69 -1.41 9.80 -10.76
N THR A 70 -2.25 10.33 -9.87
CA THR A 70 -3.64 10.70 -10.23
C THR A 70 -3.73 12.16 -10.67
N GLU A 71 -2.80 13.00 -10.18
CA GLU A 71 -2.70 14.43 -10.48
C GLU A 71 -1.30 14.74 -11.04
N PRO A 72 -1.18 15.34 -12.24
CA PRO A 72 0.09 15.50 -12.94
C PRO A 72 1.10 16.42 -12.21
N ASP A 73 0.59 17.35 -11.41
CA ASP A 73 1.40 18.36 -10.69
C ASP A 73 1.87 17.89 -9.31
N VAL A 74 1.53 16.67 -8.88
CA VAL A 74 1.94 16.13 -7.58
C VAL A 74 3.37 15.58 -7.65
N LEU A 75 4.16 15.81 -6.60
CA LEU A 75 5.47 15.18 -6.44
C LEU A 75 5.31 13.77 -5.87
N VAL A 76 5.87 12.78 -6.57
CA VAL A 76 5.92 11.38 -6.13
C VAL A 76 7.33 11.07 -5.67
N MET A 77 7.46 10.47 -4.48
CA MET A 77 8.75 9.98 -3.99
C MET A 77 9.09 8.67 -4.69
N MET A 78 10.18 8.66 -5.45
CA MET A 78 10.69 7.53 -6.19
C MET A 78 11.99 7.04 -5.55
N LEU A 79 12.12 5.73 -5.37
CA LEU A 79 13.38 5.11 -4.95
C LEU A 79 14.21 4.79 -6.20
N SER A 80 15.38 5.41 -6.32
CA SER A 80 16.34 5.09 -7.37
C SER A 80 17.03 3.75 -7.11
N ASN A 81 17.61 3.14 -8.14
CA ASN A 81 18.36 1.88 -8.02
C ASN A 81 19.51 1.97 -7.00
N ASP A 82 20.04 3.17 -6.77
CA ASP A 82 21.13 3.44 -5.82
C ASP A 82 20.63 3.59 -4.36
N GLY A 83 19.34 3.34 -4.10
CA GLY A 83 18.73 3.46 -2.77
C GLY A 83 18.41 4.89 -2.35
N VAL A 84 18.67 5.88 -3.20
CA VAL A 84 18.38 7.29 -2.93
C VAL A 84 16.92 7.59 -3.28
N HIS A 85 16.20 8.20 -2.36
CA HIS A 85 14.86 8.73 -2.61
C HIS A 85 14.94 10.08 -3.33
N SER A 86 14.19 10.22 -4.43
CA SER A 86 14.06 11.47 -5.19
C SER A 86 12.59 11.86 -5.32
N TRP A 87 12.31 13.16 -5.36
CA TRP A 87 10.98 13.68 -5.63
C TRP A 87 10.88 14.03 -7.11
N VAL A 88 9.92 13.41 -7.80
CA VAL A 88 9.71 13.62 -9.25
C VAL A 88 8.26 14.00 -9.47
N LEU A 89 8.00 14.94 -10.37
CA LEU A 89 6.64 15.27 -10.79
C LEU A 89 5.96 14.03 -11.36
N ALA A 90 4.71 13.80 -10.97
CA ALA A 90 3.87 12.70 -11.44
C ALA A 90 3.82 12.68 -12.98
N ALA A 91 3.71 13.85 -13.63
CA ALA A 91 3.74 13.97 -15.08
C ALA A 91 5.08 13.52 -15.74
N ALA A 92 6.20 13.58 -15.01
CA ALA A 92 7.51 13.16 -15.50
C ALA A 92 7.78 11.66 -15.27
N VAL A 93 6.98 11.01 -14.42
CA VAL A 93 7.02 9.55 -14.27
C VAL A 93 6.34 8.96 -15.51
N LYS A 94 7.15 8.40 -16.42
CA LYS A 94 6.66 7.66 -17.60
C LYS A 94 5.51 6.76 -17.16
N ASP A 95 4.37 6.87 -17.85
CA ASP A 95 3.13 6.17 -17.56
C ASP A 95 3.42 4.75 -17.03
N PRO A 96 3.16 4.44 -15.75
CA PRO A 96 3.38 3.10 -15.22
C PRO A 96 2.49 2.06 -15.92
N ARG A 97 1.48 2.47 -16.71
CA ARG A 97 0.76 1.58 -17.62
C ARG A 97 1.64 1.05 -18.77
N ALA A 98 2.80 1.68 -19.01
CA ALA A 98 3.81 1.26 -19.97
C ALA A 98 4.93 0.41 -19.35
N ALA A 99 4.93 0.18 -18.02
CA ALA A 99 5.68 -0.94 -17.47
C ALA A 99 5.07 -2.20 -18.08
N LEU A 100 5.80 -2.77 -19.05
CA LEU A 100 5.35 -3.88 -19.87
C LEU A 100 4.94 -5.02 -18.93
N VAL A 101 3.64 -5.17 -18.67
CA VAL A 101 3.12 -6.18 -17.76
C VAL A 101 3.68 -7.53 -18.21
N VAL A 102 4.57 -8.07 -17.39
CA VAL A 102 5.36 -9.26 -17.75
C VAL A 102 4.40 -10.42 -17.90
N LYS A 103 4.56 -11.20 -18.98
CA LYS A 103 3.75 -12.41 -19.17
C LYS A 103 4.15 -13.43 -18.11
N ASP A 104 3.21 -14.20 -17.60
CA ASP A 104 3.50 -15.21 -16.57
C ASP A 104 4.62 -16.18 -16.96
N LYS A 105 4.74 -16.54 -18.25
CA LYS A 105 5.81 -17.39 -18.80
C LYS A 105 7.22 -16.78 -18.73
N GLN A 106 7.32 -15.47 -18.50
CA GLN A 106 8.56 -14.72 -18.44
C GLN A 106 8.96 -14.36 -17.00
N LEU A 107 8.13 -14.72 -16.02
CA LEU A 107 8.48 -14.55 -14.60
C LEU A 107 9.59 -15.53 -14.23
N THR A 108 10.51 -15.07 -13.39
CA THR A 108 11.48 -15.99 -12.78
C THR A 108 10.77 -16.90 -11.75
N TRP A 109 11.44 -17.98 -11.35
CA TRP A 109 10.89 -18.85 -10.31
C TRP A 109 10.71 -18.13 -8.98
N GLU A 110 11.60 -17.19 -8.65
CA GLU A 110 11.50 -16.35 -7.46
C GLU A 110 10.27 -15.44 -7.54
N GLU A 111 10.07 -14.75 -8.65
CA GLU A 111 8.91 -13.87 -8.86
C GLU A 111 7.59 -14.67 -8.83
N PHE A 112 7.59 -15.89 -9.37
CA PHE A 112 6.43 -16.78 -9.32
C PHE A 112 6.11 -17.23 -7.89
N ASN A 113 7.12 -17.71 -7.14
CA ASN A 113 6.95 -18.17 -5.75
C ASN A 113 6.50 -17.05 -4.82
N GLU A 114 6.83 -15.81 -5.17
CA GLU A 114 6.38 -14.62 -4.46
C GLU A 114 4.94 -14.22 -4.82
N ALA A 115 4.61 -14.18 -6.12
CA ALA A 115 3.33 -13.72 -6.62
C ALA A 115 2.18 -14.69 -6.34
N ALA A 116 2.42 -16.00 -6.48
CA ALA A 116 1.39 -17.03 -6.35
C ALA A 116 0.69 -17.03 -4.97
N PRO A 117 1.40 -17.11 -3.82
CA PRO A 117 0.74 -17.08 -2.51
C PRO A 117 0.01 -15.76 -2.27
N ARG A 118 0.55 -14.63 -2.75
CA ARG A 118 -0.09 -13.31 -2.61
C ARG A 118 -1.39 -13.20 -3.41
N MET A 119 -1.43 -13.77 -4.62
CA MET A 119 -2.65 -13.83 -5.42
C MET A 119 -3.73 -14.63 -4.68
N ILE A 120 -3.37 -15.79 -4.13
CA ILE A 120 -4.28 -16.65 -3.37
C ILE A 120 -4.82 -15.92 -2.13
N MET A 121 -3.97 -15.22 -1.39
CA MET A 121 -4.37 -14.42 -0.23
C MET A 121 -5.23 -13.20 -0.59
N SER A 122 -5.26 -12.80 -1.86
CA SER A 122 -6.04 -11.66 -2.36
C SER A 122 -7.41 -12.05 -2.93
N MET A 123 -7.70 -13.35 -3.03
CA MET A 123 -9.01 -13.89 -3.40
C MET A 123 -9.96 -13.87 -2.20
#